data_AF-A0A381S511-F1
#
_entry.id   AF-A0A381S511-F1
#
_cell.length_a   1.000
_cell.length_b   1.000
_cell.length_c   1.000
_cell.angle_alpha   90.00
_cell.angle_beta   90.00
_cell.angle_gamma   90.00
#
_symmetry.space_group_name_H-M   'P 1'
#
loop_
_entity.id
_entity.type
_entity.pdbx_description
1 polymer ?
#
loop_
_entity_poly.entity_id
_entity_poly.type
_entity_poly.pdbx_seq_one_letter_code
_entity_poly.pdbx_strand_id
1 'polypeptide(L)'
;MSNLKSAWELSLERSDDLAPEFKSKKKLTKKQKEQIAEVRKDYTAQIADRDVTVQDKIRKLSNRVPPEEIANAKLELETQFRQEKKSLEEEMEQEIESIRNSKG
;
A
#
# COMPACT_ATOMS: atom_id res chain seq x y z
N MET A 1 -11.12 14.54 -24.88
CA MET A 1 -11.24 15.17 -23.55
C MET A 1 -10.51 14.27 -22.55
N SER A 2 -9.38 14.76 -22.03
CA SER A 2 -8.42 14.18 -21.08
C SER A 2 -8.47 12.66 -20.78
N ASN A 3 -7.63 11.88 -21.47
CA ASN A 3 -7.00 10.70 -20.85
C ASN A 3 -6.01 11.24 -19.80
N LEU A 4 -6.51 11.56 -18.60
CA LEU A 4 -5.67 11.74 -17.42
C LEU A 4 -5.09 10.36 -17.09
N LYS A 5 -4.01 10.01 -17.80
CA LYS A 5 -3.17 8.85 -17.48
C LYS A 5 -2.78 9.00 -16.02
N SER A 6 -3.17 8.03 -15.19
CA SER A 6 -2.80 8.01 -13.77
C SER A 6 -1.29 8.13 -13.64
N ALA A 7 -0.80 8.81 -12.60
CA ALA A 7 0.64 9.01 -12.36
C ALA A 7 1.44 7.69 -12.40
N TRP A 8 0.77 6.57 -12.10
CA TRP A 8 1.32 5.22 -12.21
C TRP A 8 1.57 4.75 -13.66
N GLU A 9 0.65 5.05 -14.57
CA GLU A 9 0.75 4.72 -16.00
C GLU A 9 1.85 5.55 -16.67
N LEU A 10 1.95 6.83 -16.31
CA LEU A 10 3.05 7.73 -16.70
C LEU A 10 4.42 7.25 -16.20
N SER A 11 4.47 6.66 -15.00
CA SER A 11 5.72 6.11 -14.46
C SER A 11 6.17 4.84 -15.19
N LEU A 12 5.25 4.03 -15.70
CA LEU A 12 5.57 2.85 -16.52
C LEU A 12 6.08 3.25 -17.89
N GLU A 13 5.41 4.21 -18.56
CA GLU A 13 5.78 4.69 -19.88
C GLU A 13 7.18 5.36 -19.87
N ARG A 14 7.46 6.22 -18.88
CA ARG A 14 8.80 6.82 -18.72
C ARG A 14 9.89 5.81 -18.39
N SER A 15 9.57 4.71 -17.70
CA SER A 15 10.56 3.68 -17.37
C SER A 15 10.93 2.83 -18.59
N ASP A 16 10.00 2.62 -19.51
CA ASP A 16 10.25 1.89 -20.77
C ASP A 16 11.17 2.70 -21.72
N ASP A 17 11.08 4.03 -21.71
CA ASP A 17 11.87 4.90 -22.58
C ASP A 17 13.30 5.16 -22.08
N LEU A 18 13.53 5.21 -20.77
CA LEU A 18 14.81 5.67 -20.20
C LEU A 18 15.87 4.58 -20.01
N ALA A 19 15.54 3.30 -20.21
CA ALA A 19 16.44 2.21 -19.82
C ALA A 19 16.53 1.05 -20.83
N PRO A 20 16.95 1.28 -22.08
CA PRO A 20 17.18 0.21 -23.05
C PRO A 20 18.31 -0.76 -22.63
N GLU A 21 19.21 -0.35 -21.74
CA GLU A 21 20.29 -1.21 -21.19
C GLU A 21 19.83 -2.13 -20.05
N PHE A 22 18.66 -1.87 -19.44
CA PHE A 22 18.03 -2.77 -18.46
C PHE A 22 17.12 -3.83 -19.10
N LYS A 23 17.15 -3.99 -20.44
CA LYS A 23 16.40 -5.03 -21.18
C LYS A 23 16.72 -6.49 -20.76
N SER A 24 17.71 -6.69 -19.88
CA SER A 24 18.00 -7.97 -19.21
C SER A 24 17.19 -8.19 -17.92
N LYS A 25 16.36 -7.23 -17.47
CA LYS A 25 15.30 -7.47 -16.48
C LYS A 25 14.16 -8.16 -17.22
N LYS A 26 13.96 -9.46 -16.96
CA LYS A 26 12.81 -10.25 -17.44
C LYS A 26 11.57 -9.37 -17.53
N LYS A 27 11.06 -9.15 -18.74
CA LYS A 27 9.78 -8.44 -18.93
C LYS A 27 8.72 -9.21 -18.13
N LEU A 28 8.16 -8.57 -17.11
CA LEU A 28 7.06 -9.15 -16.35
C LEU A 28 5.93 -9.49 -17.33
N THR A 29 5.46 -10.73 -17.26
CA THR A 29 4.35 -11.20 -18.09
C THR A 29 3.08 -10.42 -17.77
N LYS A 30 2.12 -10.34 -18.70
CA LYS A 30 0.82 -9.69 -18.44
C LYS A 30 0.15 -10.27 -17.17
N LYS A 31 0.24 -11.59 -16.99
CA LYS A 31 -0.26 -12.30 -15.82
C LYS A 31 0.42 -11.85 -14.52
N GLN A 32 1.75 -11.70 -14.51
CA GLN A 32 2.47 -11.18 -13.33
C GLN A 32 2.10 -9.72 -13.02
N LYS A 33 1.88 -8.89 -14.03
CA LYS A 33 1.43 -7.50 -13.83
C LYS A 33 0.02 -7.44 -13.23
N GLU A 34 -0.89 -8.27 -13.70
CA GLU A 34 -2.26 -8.39 -13.17
C GLU A 34 -2.24 -8.87 -11.72
N GLN A 35 -1.46 -9.92 -11.40
CA GLN A 35 -1.31 -10.42 -10.03
C GLN A 35 -0.75 -9.36 -9.08
N ILE A 36 0.28 -8.60 -9.51
CA ILE A 36 0.82 -7.50 -8.70
C ILE A 36 -0.22 -6.40 -8.49
N ALA A 37 -1.06 -6.11 -9.48
CA ALA A 37 -2.10 -5.10 -9.36
C ALA A 37 -3.22 -5.55 -8.40
N GLU A 38 -3.58 -6.83 -8.43
CA GLU A 38 -4.55 -7.44 -7.53
C GLU A 38 -4.05 -7.41 -6.08
N VAL A 39 -2.83 -7.89 -5.83
CA VAL A 39 -2.19 -7.83 -4.50
C VAL A 39 -2.18 -6.40 -3.98
N ARG A 40 -1.76 -5.42 -4.79
CA ARG A 40 -1.78 -4.00 -4.37
C ARG A 40 -3.17 -3.52 -4.01
N LYS A 41 -4.18 -3.90 -4.78
CA LYS A 41 -5.57 -3.49 -4.53
C LYS A 41 -6.08 -4.08 -3.22
N ASP A 42 -5.79 -5.34 -2.95
CA ASP A 42 -6.22 -6.05 -1.74
C ASP A 42 -5.57 -5.45 -0.50
N TYR A 43 -4.24 -5.25 -0.53
CA TYR A 43 -3.53 -4.59 0.57
C TYR A 43 -3.99 -3.13 0.77
N THR A 44 -4.28 -2.39 -0.31
CA THR A 44 -4.81 -1.03 -0.19
C THR A 44 -6.19 -1.02 0.46
N ALA A 45 -7.07 -1.96 0.08
CA ALA A 45 -8.39 -2.10 0.71
C ALA A 45 -8.26 -2.46 2.20
N GLN A 46 -7.37 -3.39 2.53
CA GLN A 46 -7.13 -3.78 3.93
C GLN A 46 -6.60 -2.63 4.79
N ILE A 47 -5.68 -1.81 4.25
CA ILE A 47 -5.18 -0.61 4.95
C ILE A 47 -6.31 0.40 5.16
N ALA A 48 -7.17 0.62 4.15
CA ALA A 48 -8.29 1.55 4.25
C ALA A 48 -9.32 1.11 5.30
N ASP A 49 -9.68 -0.19 5.34
CA ASP A 49 -10.60 -0.73 6.34
C ASP A 49 -10.04 -0.57 7.77
N ARG A 50 -8.74 -0.81 7.95
CA ARG A 50 -8.07 -0.61 9.24
C ARG A 50 -8.02 0.87 9.63
N ASP A 51 -7.74 1.78 8.69
CA ASP A 51 -7.73 3.23 8.94
C ASP A 51 -9.12 3.71 9.42
N VAL A 52 -10.19 3.31 8.72
CA VAL A 52 -11.57 3.65 9.11
C VAL A 52 -11.88 3.13 10.52
N THR A 53 -11.46 1.90 10.83
CA THR A 53 -11.65 1.30 12.15
C THR A 53 -10.90 2.05 13.26
N VAL A 54 -9.65 2.45 13.01
CA VAL A 54 -8.84 3.21 13.98
C VAL A 54 -9.40 4.62 14.18
N GLN A 55 -9.82 5.29 13.11
CA GLN A 55 -10.47 6.60 13.20
C GLN A 55 -11.78 6.53 14.01
N ASP A 56 -12.58 5.48 13.83
CA ASP A 56 -13.79 5.28 14.63
C ASP A 56 -13.46 5.05 16.12
N LYS A 57 -12.42 4.28 16.43
CA LYS A 57 -11.89 4.12 17.80
C LYS A 57 -11.46 5.46 18.39
N ILE A 58 -10.73 6.28 17.64
CA ILE A 58 -10.27 7.61 18.08
C ILE A 58 -11.45 8.54 18.36
N ARG A 59 -12.49 8.54 17.51
CA ARG A 59 -13.70 9.34 17.75
C ARG A 59 -14.40 8.92 19.05
N LYS A 60 -14.45 7.61 19.32
CA LYS A 60 -15.10 7.03 20.50
C LYS A 60 -14.24 7.07 21.77
N LEU A 61 -12.94 7.39 21.71
CA LEU A 61 -12.06 7.52 22.87
C LEU A 61 -12.58 8.56 23.87
N SER A 62 -13.12 9.67 23.36
CA SER A 62 -13.68 10.76 24.17
C SER A 62 -14.81 10.33 25.10
N ASN A 63 -15.51 9.24 24.78
CA ASN A 63 -16.62 8.72 25.58
C ASN A 63 -16.18 7.70 26.64
N ARG A 64 -14.91 7.26 26.62
CA ARG A 64 -14.43 6.10 27.40
C ARG A 64 -13.24 6.39 28.28
N VAL A 65 -12.48 7.45 27.98
CA VAL A 65 -11.20 7.75 28.60
C VAL A 65 -11.25 9.15 29.22
N PRO A 66 -10.68 9.35 30.42
CA PRO A 66 -10.57 10.67 31.02
C PRO A 66 -9.86 11.66 30.09
N PRO A 67 -10.26 12.95 30.07
CA PRO A 67 -9.68 13.95 29.16
C PRO A 67 -8.15 14.04 29.18
N GLU A 68 -7.55 13.78 30.34
CA GLU A 68 -6.10 13.80 30.56
C GLU A 68 -5.37 12.66 29.82
N GLU A 69 -6.04 11.52 29.60
CA GLU A 69 -5.47 10.31 29.01
C GLU A 69 -5.81 10.15 27.52
N ILE A 70 -6.83 10.87 27.00
CA ILE A 70 -7.26 10.78 25.60
C ILE A 70 -6.09 11.04 24.64
N ALA A 71 -5.23 12.02 24.95
CA ALA A 71 -4.10 12.37 24.09
C ALA A 71 -3.11 11.20 23.96
N ASN A 72 -2.77 10.55 25.08
CA ASN A 72 -1.87 9.41 25.11
C ASN A 72 -2.48 8.20 24.43
N ALA A 73 -3.75 7.88 24.74
CA ALA A 73 -4.47 6.76 24.12
C ALA A 73 -4.62 6.93 22.59
N LYS A 74 -4.84 8.16 22.12
CA LYS A 74 -4.85 8.47 20.68
C LYS A 74 -3.47 8.26 20.05
N LEU A 75 -2.41 8.75 20.70
CA LEU A 75 -1.03 8.59 20.23
C LEU A 75 -0.63 7.11 20.12
N GLU A 76 -1.01 6.30 21.11
CA GLU A 76 -0.78 4.85 21.09
C GLU A 76 -1.49 4.18 19.92
N LEU A 77 -2.79 4.45 19.73
CA LEU A 77 -3.58 3.91 18.63
C LEU A 77 -3.02 4.30 17.26
N GLU A 78 -2.62 5.55 17.08
CA GLU A 78 -1.97 5.98 15.84
C GLU A 78 -0.60 5.32 15.62
N THR A 79 0.15 5.10 16.69
CA THR A 79 1.48 4.46 16.61
C THR A 79 1.36 2.99 16.26
N GLN A 80 0.42 2.27 16.89
CA GLN A 80 0.08 0.89 16.53
C GLN A 80 -0.36 0.81 15.07
N PHE A 81 -1.26 1.68 14.64
CA PHE A 81 -1.71 1.72 13.25
C PHE A 81 -0.57 2.00 12.26
N ARG A 82 0.34 2.92 12.59
CA ARG A 82 1.53 3.19 11.76
C ARG A 82 2.43 1.96 11.63
N GLN A 83 2.62 1.21 12.72
CA GLN A 83 3.41 -0.03 12.71
C GLN A 83 2.73 -1.12 11.88
N GLU A 84 1.43 -1.34 12.08
CA GLU A 84 0.65 -2.32 11.31
C GLU A 84 0.60 -1.98 9.81
N LYS A 85 0.46 -0.69 9.47
CA LYS A 85 0.51 -0.25 8.08
C LYS A 85 1.86 -0.56 7.46
N LYS A 86 2.95 -0.29 8.20
CA LYS A 86 4.30 -0.57 7.73
C LYS A 86 4.53 -2.07 7.51
N SER A 87 4.07 -2.92 8.43
CA SER A 87 4.19 -4.37 8.26
C SER A 87 3.39 -4.87 7.06
N LEU A 88 2.18 -4.34 6.82
CA LEU A 88 1.40 -4.67 5.62
C LEU A 88 2.09 -4.22 4.32
N GLU A 89 2.72 -3.05 4.33
CA GLU A 89 3.49 -2.56 3.18
C GLU A 89 4.70 -3.45 2.89
N GLU A 90 5.42 -3.89 3.93
CA GLU A 90 6.54 -4.82 3.82
C GLU A 90 6.10 -6.20 3.31
N GLU A 91 4.99 -6.75 3.82
CA GLU A 91 4.40 -8.00 3.33
C GLU A 91 3.99 -7.89 1.85
N MET A 92 3.33 -6.80 1.48
CA MET A 92 2.96 -6.52 0.09
C MET A 92 4.20 -6.47 -0.81
N GLU A 93 5.28 -5.82 -0.39
CA GLU A 93 6.52 -5.77 -1.18
C GLU A 93 7.15 -7.16 -1.34
N GLN A 94 7.18 -7.97 -0.28
CA GLN A 94 7.68 -9.35 -0.33
C GLN A 94 6.85 -10.22 -1.29
N GLU A 95 5.52 -10.07 -1.29
CA GLU A 95 4.65 -10.81 -2.20
C GLU A 95 4.83 -10.35 -3.65
N ILE A 96 4.94 -9.04 -3.89
CA ILE A 96 5.25 -8.48 -5.21
C ILE A 96 6.61 -8.98 -5.70
N GLU A 97 7.63 -9.00 -4.84
CA GLU A 97 8.96 -9.50 -5.18
C GLU A 97 8.95 -11.00 -5.46
N SER A 98 8.18 -11.78 -4.71
CA SER A 98 7.95 -13.20 -4.98
C SER A 98 7.30 -13.42 -6.35
N ILE A 99 6.30 -12.62 -6.71
CA ILE A 99 5.68 -12.68 -8.05
C ILE A 99 6.67 -12.29 -9.14
N ARG A 100 7.53 -11.28 -8.91
CA ARG A 100 8.58 -10.86 -9.87
C ARG A 100 9.65 -11.93 -10.06
N ASN A 101 10.04 -12.61 -8.98
CA ASN A 101 11.06 -13.66 -9.00
C ASN A 101 10.50 -15.02 -9.38
N SER A 102 9.18 -15.21 -9.32
CA SER A 102 8.52 -16.40 -9.85
C SER A 102 8.90 -16.53 -11.32
N LYS A 103 9.56 -17.63 -11.67
CA LYS A 103 9.85 -17.95 -13.05
C LYS A 103 8.50 -18.25 -13.72
N GLY A 104 8.01 -17.31 -14.52
CA GLY A 104 7.05 -17.63 -15.59
C GLY A 104 7.65 -18.63 -16.56
#